data_AF-A0A7L2VS57-F1
#
_entry.id   AF-A0A7L2VS57-F1
#
_cell.length_a   1.000
_cell.length_b   1.000
_cell.length_c   1.000
_cell.angle_alpha   90.00
_cell.angle_beta   90.00
_cell.angle_gamma   90.00
#
_symmetry.space_group_name_H-M   'P 1'
#
loop_
_entity.id
_entity.type
_entity.pdbx_description
1 polymer ?
#
loop_
_entity_poly.entity_id
_entity_poly.type
_entity_poly.pdbx_seq_one_letter_code
_entity_poly.pdbx_strand_id
1 'polypeptide(L)'
;TVVGFAVSLLFHMTQTEVCPPSCNCKSLGEMEGLHVDCSSRKLTQVPALPIDTKRLYLQNNSLTSVPPGTLDSLSSLEEVKMFDNPWNCDCHILYLKLWLEDVSAPSLANVSCATPAPVRMKPLRQMTGNELGICKRLIPIKCLEFFWRDLILIAGAIITLVLVAWTLKFSKKLI
;
A
#
# COMPACT_ATOMS: atom_id res chain seq x y z
N THR A 1 -8.04 44.16 31.45
CA THR A 1 -9.13 43.18 31.27
C THR A 1 -9.10 42.69 29.84
N VAL A 2 -8.78 41.40 29.70
CA VAL A 2 -8.87 40.45 28.58
C VAL A 2 -8.98 40.97 27.13
N VAL A 3 -7.98 40.54 26.35
CA VAL A 3 -7.78 40.59 24.89
C VAL A 3 -8.92 39.91 24.13
N GLY A 4 -9.47 40.58 23.12
CA GLY A 4 -10.51 40.06 22.22
C GLY A 4 -9.92 39.41 20.96
N PHE A 5 -10.40 38.21 20.67
CA PHE A 5 -9.91 37.21 19.74
C PHE A 5 -10.35 37.46 18.29
N ALA A 6 -9.46 37.16 17.32
CA ALA A 6 -9.75 36.36 16.12
C ALA A 6 -8.56 36.42 15.15
N VAL A 7 -7.48 35.68 15.46
CA VAL A 7 -6.60 35.19 14.39
C VAL A 7 -7.10 33.80 14.07
N SER A 8 -7.91 33.69 13.01
CA SER A 8 -8.22 32.41 12.37
C SER A 8 -6.91 31.85 11.82
N LEU A 9 -6.17 31.14 12.66
CA LEU A 9 -5.10 30.27 12.21
C LEU A 9 -5.77 29.18 11.37
N LEU A 10 -5.65 29.32 10.05
CA LEU A 10 -5.63 28.18 9.15
C LEU A 10 -4.53 27.26 9.67
N PHE A 11 -4.89 26.32 10.54
CA PHE A 11 -4.09 25.12 10.73
C PHE A 11 -4.18 24.32 9.44
N HIS A 12 -3.44 24.75 8.42
CA HIS A 12 -2.79 23.75 7.59
C HIS A 12 -1.86 22.99 8.52
N MET A 13 -2.38 21.87 9.03
CA MET A 13 -1.57 20.88 9.73
C MET A 13 -0.54 20.40 8.71
N THR A 14 0.61 21.05 8.68
CA THR A 14 1.83 20.48 8.13
C THR A 14 1.99 19.14 8.83
N GLN A 15 1.99 18.07 8.05
CA GLN A 15 2.06 16.69 8.51
C GLN A 15 3.42 16.45 9.19
N THR A 16 3.58 16.95 10.41
CA THR A 16 4.71 16.59 11.27
C THR A 16 4.30 15.32 12.00
N GLU A 17 4.59 14.17 11.39
CA GLU A 17 5.32 13.04 11.98
C GLU A 17 5.28 12.91 13.53
N VAL A 18 4.10 12.94 14.16
CA VAL A 18 3.99 12.68 15.61
C VAL A 18 3.87 11.18 15.82
N CYS A 19 4.74 10.63 16.66
CA CYS A 19 4.67 9.24 17.09
C CYS A 19 3.27 8.91 17.63
N PRO A 20 2.63 7.80 17.20
CA PRO A 20 1.33 7.44 17.72
C PRO A 20 1.39 7.22 19.25
N PRO A 21 0.36 7.65 20.01
CA PRO A 21 0.39 7.59 21.47
C PRO A 21 0.46 6.16 22.03
N SER A 22 -0.01 5.18 21.27
CA SER A 22 0.05 3.76 21.63
C SER A 22 1.40 3.11 21.30
N CYS A 23 2.31 3.83 20.66
CA CYS A 23 3.55 3.30 20.11
C CYS A 23 4.78 3.98 20.73
N ASN A 24 5.93 3.34 20.56
CA ASN A 24 7.22 3.89 20.93
C ASN A 24 8.01 4.13 19.65
N CYS A 25 8.48 5.36 19.43
CA CYS A 25 9.25 5.72 18.26
C CYS A 25 10.69 6.05 18.64
N LYS A 26 11.63 5.52 17.86
CA LYS A 26 13.07 5.78 18.01
C LYS A 26 13.64 6.23 16.69
N SER A 27 14.36 7.34 16.68
CA SER A 27 15.17 7.74 15.53
C SER A 27 16.30 6.71 15.35
N LEU A 28 16.52 6.28 14.12
CA LEU A 28 17.64 5.40 13.75
C LEU A 28 18.92 6.21 13.44
N GLY A 29 18.80 7.53 13.39
CA GLY A 29 19.83 8.47 12.98
C GLY A 29 19.18 9.64 12.24
N GLU A 30 19.92 10.73 12.08
CA GLU A 30 19.42 11.97 11.46
C GLU A 30 18.96 11.79 10.00
N MET A 31 19.36 10.67 9.36
CA MET A 31 19.01 10.35 7.96
C MET A 31 18.52 8.91 7.76
N GLU A 32 18.46 8.10 8.83
CA GLU A 32 18.09 6.67 8.74
C GLU A 32 16.61 6.41 9.02
N GLY A 33 15.83 7.48 9.22
CA GLY A 33 14.39 7.46 9.46
C GLY A 33 13.99 6.94 10.85
N LEU A 34 12.75 6.43 10.95
CA LEU A 34 12.11 6.16 12.23
C LEU A 34 11.79 4.67 12.43
N HIS A 35 12.15 4.15 13.60
CA HIS A 35 11.66 2.86 14.09
C HIS A 35 10.42 3.08 14.95
N VAL A 36 9.28 2.52 14.53
CA VAL A 36 7.98 2.63 15.19
C VAL A 36 7.57 1.26 15.75
N ASP A 37 7.58 1.13 17.07
CA ASP A 37 7.18 -0.07 17.79
C ASP A 37 5.82 0.09 18.45
N CYS A 38 4.82 -0.54 17.83
CA CYS A 38 3.43 -0.63 18.29
C CYS A 38 3.08 -2.05 18.77
N SER A 39 4.07 -2.91 19.03
CA SER A 39 3.84 -4.31 19.36
C SER A 39 3.28 -4.51 20.77
N SER A 40 2.44 -5.53 20.96
CA SER A 40 1.86 -5.87 22.28
C SER A 40 1.00 -4.76 22.92
N ARG A 41 0.27 -3.99 22.10
CA ARG A 41 -0.51 -2.81 22.52
C ARG A 41 -2.03 -3.02 22.46
N LYS A 42 -2.49 -4.26 22.16
CA LYS A 42 -3.90 -4.62 22.00
C LYS A 42 -4.62 -3.78 20.94
N LEU A 43 -3.88 -3.35 19.91
CA LEU A 43 -4.43 -2.55 18.83
C LEU A 43 -5.44 -3.37 18.03
N THR A 44 -6.60 -2.79 17.77
CA THR A 44 -7.63 -3.34 16.87
C THR A 44 -7.55 -2.72 15.47
N GLN A 45 -6.84 -1.60 15.34
CA GLN A 45 -6.62 -0.87 14.09
C GLN A 45 -5.18 -0.34 14.06
N VAL A 46 -4.64 -0.17 12.85
CA VAL A 46 -3.33 0.45 12.64
C VAL A 46 -3.47 1.96 12.91
N PRO A 47 -2.64 2.57 13.78
CA PRO A 47 -2.69 4.00 14.04
C PRO A 47 -2.15 4.82 12.86
N ALA A 48 -2.31 6.15 12.90
CA ALA A 48 -1.67 7.02 11.92
C ALA A 48 -0.15 6.98 12.10
N LEU A 49 0.58 6.56 11.06
CA LEU A 49 2.02 6.34 11.11
C LEU A 49 2.80 7.49 10.45
N PRO A 50 3.98 7.85 10.98
CA PRO A 50 4.92 8.77 10.32
C PRO A 50 5.39 8.25 8.96
N ILE A 51 5.49 9.12 7.95
CA ILE A 51 5.91 8.78 6.59
C ILE A 51 7.39 8.37 6.50
N ASP A 52 8.22 8.83 7.45
CA ASP A 52 9.64 8.48 7.55
C ASP A 52 9.90 7.13 8.24
N THR A 53 8.84 6.35 8.51
CA THR A 53 8.94 5.04 9.15
C THR A 53 9.73 4.06 8.28
N LYS A 54 10.82 3.56 8.83
CA LYS A 54 11.73 2.57 8.24
C LYS A 54 11.50 1.16 8.77
N ARG A 55 11.13 1.05 10.05
CA ARG A 55 10.85 -0.24 10.70
C ARG A 55 9.56 -0.14 11.49
N LEU A 56 8.57 -0.96 11.17
CA LEU A 56 7.23 -0.93 11.77
C LEU A 56 6.88 -2.26 12.44
N TYR A 57 6.74 -2.26 13.77
CA TYR A 57 6.40 -3.47 14.53
C TYR A 57 4.95 -3.38 15.03
N LEU A 58 4.10 -4.29 14.55
CA LEU A 58 2.67 -4.40 14.86
C LEU A 58 2.27 -5.79 15.37
N GLN A 59 3.23 -6.69 15.59
CA GLN A 59 2.97 -8.05 16.10
C GLN A 59 2.35 -8.05 17.51
N ASN A 60 1.72 -9.16 17.89
CA ASN A 60 1.09 -9.35 19.20
C ASN A 60 -0.03 -8.33 19.48
N ASN A 61 -0.85 -8.01 18.49
CA ASN A 61 -2.01 -7.12 18.65
C ASN A 61 -3.31 -7.87 18.38
N SER A 62 -4.41 -7.15 18.22
CA SER A 62 -5.74 -7.68 17.92
C SER A 62 -6.24 -7.21 16.55
N LEU A 63 -5.31 -7.05 15.60
CA LEU A 63 -5.60 -6.64 14.23
C LEU A 63 -6.24 -7.81 13.48
N THR A 64 -7.39 -7.57 12.86
CA THR A 64 -8.09 -8.56 12.04
C THR A 64 -7.93 -8.30 10.54
N SER A 65 -7.72 -7.04 10.16
CA SER A 65 -7.50 -6.62 8.78
C SER A 65 -6.81 -5.25 8.77
N VAL A 66 -6.33 -4.83 7.60
CA VAL A 66 -5.82 -3.46 7.39
C VAL A 66 -6.63 -2.82 6.27
N PRO A 67 -7.26 -1.66 6.49
CA PRO A 67 -8.01 -0.97 5.45
C PRO A 67 -7.09 -0.59 4.27
N PRO A 68 -7.58 -0.69 3.01
CA PRO A 68 -6.81 -0.24 1.85
C PRO A 68 -6.34 1.20 1.98
N GLY A 69 -5.10 1.48 1.59
CA GLY A 69 -4.50 2.82 1.66
C GLY A 69 -3.81 3.15 2.97
N THR A 70 -4.04 2.38 4.05
CA THR A 70 -3.51 2.71 5.39
C THR A 70 -1.98 2.75 5.45
N LEU A 71 -1.31 1.94 4.63
CA LEU A 71 0.16 1.77 4.63
C LEU A 71 0.82 2.36 3.37
N ASP A 72 0.04 2.94 2.46
CA ASP A 72 0.53 3.38 1.14
C ASP A 72 1.50 4.57 1.24
N SER A 73 1.42 5.35 2.32
CA SER A 73 2.31 6.48 2.57
C SER A 73 3.71 6.07 3.06
N LEU A 74 3.91 4.81 3.46
CA LEU A 74 5.16 4.31 4.04
C LEU A 74 6.17 3.88 2.96
N SER A 75 6.52 4.79 2.06
CA SER A 75 7.40 4.51 0.92
C SER A 75 8.85 4.18 1.30
N SER A 76 9.27 4.55 2.50
CA SER A 76 10.63 4.34 3.01
C SER A 76 10.79 3.08 3.86
N LEU A 77 9.73 2.29 4.01
CA LEU A 77 9.68 1.13 4.91
C LEU A 77 10.59 0.00 4.41
N GLU A 78 11.39 -0.57 5.32
CA GLU A 78 12.33 -1.65 5.03
C GLU A 78 11.98 -2.93 5.79
N GLU A 79 11.45 -2.80 7.01
CA GLU A 79 11.06 -3.94 7.85
C GLU A 79 9.66 -3.73 8.41
N VAL A 80 8.86 -4.79 8.40
CA VAL A 80 7.54 -4.80 9.01
C VAL A 80 7.32 -6.11 9.76
N LYS A 81 6.66 -6.07 10.92
CA LYS A 81 6.31 -7.28 11.67
C LYS A 81 4.83 -7.26 12.01
N MET A 82 4.09 -8.26 11.54
CA MET A 82 2.62 -8.33 11.62
C MET A 82 2.11 -9.71 12.05
N PHE A 83 3.00 -10.61 12.45
CA PHE A 83 2.64 -11.93 12.96
C PHE A 83 1.90 -11.83 14.31
N ASP A 84 1.35 -12.94 14.78
CA ASP A 84 0.61 -13.01 16.06
C ASP A 84 -0.50 -11.95 16.19
N ASN A 85 -1.31 -11.84 15.13
CA ASN A 85 -2.54 -11.06 15.10
C ASN A 85 -3.67 -11.97 14.58
N PRO A 86 -4.93 -11.78 15.03
CA PRO A 86 -6.07 -12.60 14.64
C PRO A 86 -6.57 -12.25 13.23
N TRP A 87 -5.73 -12.40 12.21
CA TRP A 87 -6.05 -12.02 10.83
C TRP A 87 -7.27 -12.77 10.29
N ASN A 88 -8.23 -12.00 9.79
CA ASN A 88 -9.40 -12.50 9.09
C ASN A 88 -9.11 -12.55 7.60
N CYS A 89 -8.83 -13.75 7.10
CA CYS A 89 -8.44 -14.02 5.72
C CYS A 89 -9.65 -14.20 4.80
N ASP A 90 -10.52 -13.20 4.77
CA ASP A 90 -11.59 -13.07 3.78
C ASP A 90 -11.15 -12.14 2.62
N CYS A 91 -12.09 -11.57 1.88
CA CYS A 91 -11.75 -10.69 0.76
C CYS A 91 -11.06 -9.37 1.16
N HIS A 92 -11.22 -8.92 2.40
CA HIS A 92 -10.67 -7.66 2.88
C HIS A 92 -9.19 -7.76 3.24
N ILE A 93 -8.65 -8.97 3.42
CA ILE A 93 -7.20 -9.18 3.67
C ILE A 93 -6.35 -8.95 2.40
N LEU A 94 -6.99 -8.90 1.23
CA LEU A 94 -6.29 -8.85 -0.06
C LEU A 94 -5.33 -7.66 -0.16
N TYR A 95 -5.73 -6.50 0.35
CA TYR A 95 -4.85 -5.33 0.40
C TYR A 95 -3.56 -5.64 1.15
N LEU A 96 -3.68 -6.16 2.38
CA LEU A 96 -2.54 -6.47 3.23
C LEU A 96 -1.63 -7.52 2.59
N LYS A 97 -2.22 -8.56 1.98
CA LYS A 97 -1.49 -9.60 1.28
C LYS A 97 -0.64 -9.00 0.16
N LEU A 98 -1.25 -8.22 -0.74
CA LEU A 98 -0.56 -7.61 -1.89
C LEU A 98 0.49 -6.60 -1.44
N TRP A 99 0.20 -5.80 -0.42
CA TRP A 99 1.16 -4.84 0.14
C TRP A 99 2.38 -5.54 0.76
N LEU A 100 2.18 -6.63 1.50
CA LEU A 100 3.28 -7.42 2.06
C LEU A 100 4.08 -8.17 0.99
N GLU A 101 3.44 -8.61 -0.10
CA GLU A 101 4.14 -9.20 -1.25
C GLU A 101 5.13 -8.20 -1.90
N ASP A 102 4.75 -6.93 -1.98
CA ASP A 102 5.57 -5.86 -2.57
C ASP A 102 6.66 -5.36 -1.61
N VAL A 103 6.32 -5.19 -0.33
CA VAL A 103 7.22 -4.53 0.64
C VAL A 103 8.12 -5.53 1.39
N SER A 104 7.61 -6.71 1.77
CA SER A 104 8.37 -7.62 2.62
C SER A 104 7.89 -9.08 2.56
N ALA A 105 8.42 -9.83 1.58
CA ALA A 105 8.18 -11.27 1.45
C ALA A 105 8.52 -12.11 2.72
N PRO A 106 9.57 -11.80 3.51
CA PRO A 106 9.82 -12.49 4.78
C PRO A 106 8.69 -12.30 5.79
N SER A 107 8.14 -11.08 5.87
CA SER A 107 7.07 -10.74 6.80
C SER A 107 5.77 -11.43 6.42
N LEU A 108 5.47 -11.51 5.11
CA LEU A 108 4.34 -12.25 4.57
C LEU A 108 4.37 -13.74 4.96
N ALA A 109 5.56 -14.35 5.03
CA ALA A 109 5.70 -15.76 5.39
C ALA A 109 5.32 -16.07 6.85
N ASN A 110 5.41 -15.08 7.73
CA ASN A 110 5.14 -15.21 9.16
C ASN A 110 3.70 -14.81 9.55
N VAL A 111 2.91 -14.31 8.60
CA VAL A 111 1.51 -13.95 8.82
C VAL A 111 0.62 -15.17 8.56
N SER A 112 -0.20 -15.54 9.54
CA SER A 112 -1.11 -16.69 9.47
C SER A 112 -2.56 -16.27 9.76
N CYS A 113 -3.50 -16.94 9.10
CA CYS A 113 -4.93 -16.68 9.23
C CYS A 113 -5.49 -17.24 10.54
N ALA A 114 -6.28 -16.46 11.27
CA ALA A 114 -7.03 -16.93 12.44
C ALA A 114 -8.47 -17.32 12.08
N THR A 115 -9.06 -16.57 11.14
CA THR A 115 -10.40 -16.79 10.60
C THR A 115 -10.39 -16.65 9.06
N PRO A 116 -11.39 -17.19 8.35
CA PRO A 116 -12.41 -18.13 8.82
C PRO A 116 -11.83 -19.52 9.16
N ALA A 117 -12.63 -20.37 9.81
CA ALA A 117 -12.20 -21.71 10.27
C ALA A 117 -11.52 -22.60 9.20
N PRO A 118 -11.96 -22.62 7.93
CA PRO A 118 -11.35 -23.47 6.90
C PRO A 118 -9.89 -23.14 6.57
N VAL A 119 -9.46 -21.90 6.82
CA VAL A 119 -8.11 -21.41 6.51
C VAL A 119 -7.32 -21.06 7.77
N ARG A 120 -7.82 -21.43 8.95
CA ARG A 120 -7.15 -21.17 10.22
C ARG A 120 -5.75 -21.81 10.23
N MET A 121 -4.78 -21.09 10.81
CA MET A 121 -3.34 -21.41 10.84
C MET A 121 -2.67 -21.48 9.46
N LYS A 122 -3.40 -21.26 8.37
CA LYS A 122 -2.81 -21.23 7.03
C LYS A 122 -1.99 -19.94 6.87
N PRO A 123 -0.75 -20.01 6.39
CA PRO A 123 0.05 -18.82 6.14
C PRO A 123 -0.52 -18.01 4.98
N LEU A 124 -0.55 -16.68 5.13
CA LEU A 124 -1.16 -15.75 4.18
C LEU A 124 -0.50 -15.83 2.80
N ARG A 125 0.81 -16.11 2.73
CA ARG A 125 1.54 -16.34 1.48
C ARG A 125 0.93 -17.45 0.61
N GLN A 126 0.33 -18.47 1.24
CA GLN A 126 -0.23 -19.64 0.55
C GLN A 126 -1.72 -19.51 0.20
N MET A 127 -2.34 -18.36 0.51
CA MET A 127 -3.75 -18.13 0.21
C MET A 127 -3.94 -17.89 -1.29
N THR A 128 -4.79 -18.70 -1.92
CA THR A 128 -5.14 -18.56 -3.34
C THR A 128 -6.44 -17.80 -3.54
N GLY A 129 -6.65 -17.20 -4.71
CA GLY A 129 -7.78 -16.27 -4.94
C GLY A 129 -9.19 -16.88 -4.75
N ASN A 130 -9.32 -18.19 -4.85
CA ASN A 130 -10.55 -18.95 -4.54
C ASN A 130 -10.81 -19.11 -3.03
N GLU A 131 -9.78 -19.09 -2.18
CA GLU A 131 -9.88 -19.24 -0.73
C GLU A 131 -10.13 -17.90 -0.02
N LEU A 132 -9.73 -16.79 -0.64
CA LEU A 132 -9.98 -15.42 -0.21
C LEU A 132 -11.47 -14.99 -0.39
N GLY A 133 -12.34 -15.93 -0.76
CA GLY A 133 -13.73 -15.65 -1.13
C GLY A 133 -13.86 -14.94 -2.48
N ILE A 134 -15.09 -14.64 -2.90
CA ILE A 134 -15.36 -13.87 -4.12
C ILE A 134 -14.95 -12.41 -3.87
N CYS A 135 -13.66 -12.13 -3.98
CA CYS A 135 -13.16 -10.77 -4.03
C CYS A 135 -13.64 -10.17 -5.35
N LYS A 136 -14.50 -9.14 -5.30
CA LYS A 136 -14.52 -8.19 -6.41
C LYS A 136 -13.09 -7.66 -6.46
N ARG A 137 -12.29 -8.08 -7.45
CA ARG A 137 -10.97 -7.50 -7.67
C ARG A 137 -11.18 -5.98 -7.59
N LEU A 138 -10.58 -5.33 -6.59
CA LEU A 138 -10.15 -3.96 -6.80
C LEU A 138 -9.12 -4.11 -7.91
N ILE A 139 -9.58 -4.11 -9.15
CA ILE A 139 -8.71 -3.84 -10.28
C ILE A 139 -8.25 -2.42 -9.97
N PRO A 140 -6.98 -2.20 -9.61
CA PRO A 140 -6.54 -0.85 -9.36
C PRO A 140 -6.80 -0.09 -10.66
N ILE A 141 -7.50 1.06 -10.56
CA ILE A 141 -7.84 1.92 -11.70
C ILE A 141 -6.58 2.21 -12.55
N LYS A 142 -5.40 2.16 -11.92
CA LYS A 142 -4.07 2.21 -12.54
C LYS A 142 -3.84 1.17 -13.65
N CYS A 143 -4.34 -0.07 -13.55
CA CYS A 143 -4.19 -1.06 -14.63
C CYS A 143 -5.00 -0.64 -15.85
N LEU A 144 -6.23 -0.16 -15.67
CA LEU A 144 -7.08 0.28 -16.77
C LEU A 144 -6.46 1.52 -17.44
N GLU A 145 -6.05 2.52 -16.64
CA GLU A 145 -5.31 3.69 -17.13
C GLU A 145 -4.01 3.33 -17.88
N PHE A 146 -3.24 2.35 -17.39
CA PHE A 146 -2.03 1.85 -18.04
C PHE A 146 -2.34 1.19 -19.38
N PHE A 147 -3.33 0.29 -19.42
CA PHE A 147 -3.77 -0.37 -20.65
C PHE A 147 -4.25 0.63 -21.72
N TRP A 148 -5.01 1.66 -21.35
CA TRP A 148 -5.49 2.65 -22.31
C TRP A 148 -4.35 3.55 -22.83
N ARG A 149 -3.41 3.96 -21.98
CA ARG A 149 -2.25 4.75 -22.41
C ARG A 149 -1.35 4.00 -23.39
N ASP A 150 -1.07 2.73 -23.12
CA ASP A 150 -0.24 1.91 -24.00
C ASP A 150 -0.93 1.66 -25.34
N LEU A 151 -2.25 1.41 -25.34
CA LEU A 151 -3.03 1.25 -26.57
C LEU A 151 -3.03 2.52 -27.44
N ILE A 152 -3.13 3.70 -26.82
CA ILE A 152 -3.05 4.99 -27.55
C ILE A 152 -1.65 5.18 -28.16
N LEU A 153 -0.59 4.86 -27.41
CA LEU A 153 0.79 4.98 -27.90
C LEU A 153 1.07 4.00 -29.05
N ILE A 154 0.63 2.76 -28.93
CA ILE A 154 0.77 1.73 -29.97
C ILE A 154 -0.02 2.13 -31.22
N ALA A 155 -1.26 2.58 -31.07
CA ALA A 155 -2.08 3.04 -32.20
C ALA A 155 -1.42 4.24 -32.91
N GLY A 156 -0.90 5.21 -32.15
CA GLY A 156 -0.16 6.35 -32.70
C GLY A 156 1.07 5.92 -33.51
N ALA A 157 1.89 5.00 -32.98
CA ALA A 157 3.06 4.46 -33.67
C ALA A 157 2.69 3.70 -34.96
N ILE A 158 1.60 2.94 -34.94
CA ILE A 158 1.11 2.24 -36.15
C ILE A 158 0.66 3.25 -37.21
N ILE A 159 -0.11 4.27 -36.82
CA ILE A 159 -0.59 5.31 -37.74
C ILE A 159 0.59 6.05 -38.39
N THR A 160 1.61 6.43 -37.61
CA THR A 160 2.79 7.11 -38.16
C THR A 160 3.57 6.24 -39.12
N LEU A 161 3.77 4.95 -38.81
CA LEU A 161 4.42 3.99 -39.72
C LEU A 161 3.63 3.81 -41.02
N VAL A 162 2.30 3.73 -40.95
CA VAL A 162 1.44 3.63 -42.14
C VAL A 162 1.55 4.89 -43.01
N LEU A 163 1.51 6.08 -42.40
CA LEU A 163 1.66 7.35 -43.13
C LEU A 163 3.04 7.44 -43.79
N VAL A 164 4.11 7.08 -43.10
CA VAL A 164 5.47 7.04 -43.68
C VAL A 164 5.56 6.03 -44.83
N ALA A 165 4.99 4.84 -44.67
CA ALA A 165 4.95 3.87 -45.77
C ALA A 165 4.15 4.41 -46.97
N TRP A 166 3.07 5.16 -46.72
CA TRP A 166 2.25 5.73 -47.77
C TRP A 166 2.95 6.87 -48.50
N THR A 167 3.64 7.76 -47.79
CA THR A 167 4.45 8.84 -48.39
C THR A 167 5.63 8.28 -49.18
N LEU A 168 6.33 7.27 -48.67
CA LEU A 168 7.40 6.57 -49.40
C LEU A 168 6.88 5.88 -50.67
N LYS A 169 5.70 5.24 -50.60
CA LYS A 169 5.07 4.60 -51.76
C LYS A 169 4.61 5.62 -52.80
N PHE A 170 4.08 6.75 -52.36
CA PHE A 170 3.65 7.84 -53.24
C PHE A 170 4.85 8.54 -53.90
N SER A 171 5.93 8.79 -53.15
CA SER A 171 7.19 9.33 -53.66
C SER A 171 7.81 8.44 -54.74
N LYS A 172 7.81 7.10 -54.55
CA LYS A 172 8.27 6.13 -55.56
C LYS A 172 7.40 6.06 -56.82
N LYS A 173 6.19 6.63 -56.80
CA LYS A 173 5.25 6.64 -57.94
C LYS A 173 5.32 7.94 -58.75
N LEU A 174 6.03 8.95 -58.24
CA LEU A 174 6.22 10.28 -58.85
C LEU A 174 7.57 10.45 -59.56
N ILE A 175 8.44 9.44 -59.49
CA ILE A 175 9.71 9.29 -60.22
C ILE A 175 9.52 8.15 -61.23
#